data_AF-A0A1J8QBB6-F1
#
_entry.id   AF-A0A1J8QBB6-F1
#
_cell.length_a   1.000
_cell.length_b   1.000
_cell.length_c   1.000
_cell.angle_alpha   90.00
_cell.angle_beta   90.00
_cell.angle_gamma   90.00
#
_symmetry.space_group_name_H-M   'P 1'
#
loop_
_entity.id
_entity.type
_entity.pdbx_description
1 polymer ?
#
loop_
_entity_poly.entity_id
_entity_poly.type
_entity_poly.pdbx_seq_one_letter_code
_entity_poly.pdbx_strand_id
1 'polypeptide(L)' 'HNFDVVQSAGNSSFNYVNPVRRDVVSAGIQGQQMVIRWVTDNPGPWFLHW' A
#
# COMPACT_ATOMS: atom_id res chain seq x y z
N HIS A 1 6.92 -5.53 -7.31
CA HIS A 1 6.00 -4.42 -7.62
C HIS A 1 6.16 -3.35 -6.57
N ASN A 2 6.34 -2.10 -6.96
CA ASN A 2 6.26 -0.98 -6.02
C ASN A 2 4.82 -0.42 -6.07
N PHE A 3 4.23 -0.23 -4.91
CA PHE A 3 2.87 0.25 -4.72
C PHE A 3 2.84 1.62 -4.03
N ASP A 4 1.80 2.39 -4.32
CA ASP A 4 1.49 3.64 -3.65
C ASP A 4 0.76 3.35 -2.35
N VAL A 5 1.27 3.88 -1.24
CA VAL A 5 0.58 3.83 0.07
C VAL A 5 -0.36 5.03 0.14
N VAL A 6 -1.60 4.85 -0.35
CA VAL A 6 -2.60 5.92 -0.39
C VAL A 6 -3.23 6.19 0.98
N GLN A 7 -3.13 5.26 1.92
CA GLN A 7 -3.43 5.45 3.34
C GLN A 7 -2.44 4.63 4.17
N SER A 8 -1.67 5.29 5.04
CA SER A 8 -0.81 4.61 6.02
C SER A 8 -1.63 4.20 7.24
N ALA A 9 -1.26 3.09 7.87
CA ALA A 9 -1.84 2.72 9.15
C ALA A 9 -1.66 3.85 10.19
N GLY A 10 -2.73 4.13 10.95
CA GLY A 10 -2.77 5.25 11.90
C GLY A 10 -3.10 6.61 11.28
N ASN A 11 -3.26 6.70 9.96
CA ASN A 11 -3.78 7.87 9.26
C ASN A 11 -5.16 7.54 8.67
N SER A 12 -6.15 8.42 8.86
CA SER A 12 -7.51 8.30 8.33
C SER A 12 -7.75 9.08 7.03
N SER A 13 -6.76 9.84 6.56
CA SER A 13 -6.83 10.60 5.32
C SER A 13 -6.21 9.83 4.15
N PHE A 14 -6.83 9.96 2.98
CA PHE A 14 -6.27 9.43 1.73
C PHE A 14 -5.36 10.45 1.03
N ASN A 15 -4.18 10.02 0.61
CA ASN A 15 -3.31 10.79 -0.29
C ASN A 15 -3.33 10.18 -1.70
N TYR A 16 -4.08 10.83 -2.60
CA TYR A 16 -4.13 10.46 -4.02
C TYR A 16 -3.29 11.38 -4.93
N VAL A 17 -2.64 12.40 -4.36
CA VAL A 17 -1.87 13.39 -5.12
C VAL A 17 -0.40 12.99 -5.22
N ASN A 18 0.20 12.63 -4.10
CA ASN A 18 1.62 12.27 -4.00
C ASN A 18 1.90 11.24 -2.89
N PRO A 19 1.25 10.06 -2.91
CA PRO A 19 1.51 9.01 -1.94
C PRO A 19 2.95 8.53 -2.02
N VAL A 20 3.48 8.03 -0.89
CA VAL A 20 4.80 7.39 -0.88
C VAL A 20 4.73 6.04 -1.59
N ARG A 21 5.74 5.75 -2.42
CA ARG A 21 5.83 4.50 -3.19
C ARG A 21 6.91 3.59 -2.61
N ARG A 22 6.56 2.33 -2.33
CA ARG A 22 7.44 1.32 -1.71
C ARG A 22 6.98 -0.11 -2.02
N ASP A 23 7.68 -1.10 -1.49
CA ASP A 23 7.42 -2.54 -1.67
C ASP A 23 7.14 -3.29 -0.36
N VAL A 24 7.44 -2.69 0.79
CA VAL A 24 7.07 -3.17 2.14
C VAL A 24 6.41 -2.06 2.93
N VAL A 25 5.29 -2.35 3.58
CA VAL A 25 4.54 -1.38 4.40
C VAL A 25 3.94 -2.08 5.61
N SER A 26 3.92 -1.41 6.76
CA SER A 26 3.27 -1.93 7.95
C SER A 26 1.74 -1.92 7.78
N ALA A 27 1.09 -3.03 8.14
CA ALA A 27 -0.37 -3.11 8.24
C ALA A 27 -0.93 -2.39 9.48
N GLY A 28 -0.07 -1.93 10.38
CA GLY A 28 -0.45 -1.26 11.62
C GLY A 28 -0.79 -2.22 12.76
N ILE A 29 -1.57 -1.70 13.71
CA ILE A 29 -2.13 -2.45 14.84
C ILE A 29 -3.65 -2.58 14.70
N GLN A 30 -4.28 -3.30 15.63
CA GLN A 30 -5.74 -3.49 15.65
C GLN A 30 -6.49 -2.15 15.55
N GLY A 31 -7.49 -2.12 14.67
CA GLY A 31 -8.34 -0.94 14.44
C GLY A 31 -7.76 0.08 13.44
N GLN A 32 -6.55 -0.14 12.92
CA GLN A 32 -5.99 0.69 11.85
C GLN A 32 -6.28 0.09 10.47
N GLN A 33 -6.29 0.96 9.46
CA GLN A 33 -6.43 0.58 8.06
C GLN A 33 -5.25 1.15 7.26
N MET A 34 -4.69 0.31 6.39
CA MET A 34 -3.79 0.73 5.34
C MET A 34 -4.45 0.45 3.98
N VAL A 35 -4.11 1.25 2.98
CA VAL A 35 -4.58 1.04 1.61
C VAL A 35 -3.41 1.26 0.66
N ILE A 36 -3.18 0.28 -0.21
CA ILE A 36 -2.17 0.33 -1.28
C ILE A 36 -2.83 0.27 -2.66
N ARG A 37 -2.18 0.88 -3.65
CA ARG A 37 -2.56 0.76 -5.08
C ARG A 37 -1.33 0.45 -5.93
N TRP A 38 -1.51 -0.35 -6.97
CA TRP A 38 -0.50 -0.60 -7.99
C TRP A 38 -1.17 -0.80 -9.35
N VAL A 39 -0.39 -0.71 -10.41
CA VAL A 39 -0.81 -1.04 -11.77
C VAL A 39 -0.36 -2.47 -12.06
N THR A 40 -1.22 -3.27 -12.68
CA THR A 40 -0.90 -4.64 -13.12
C THR A 40 -0.19 -4.60 -14.47
N ASP A 41 1.04 -4.11 -14.51
CA ASP A 41 1.84 -3.89 -15.71
C ASP A 41 2.94 -4.95 -15.92
N ASN A 42 3.00 -5.97 -15.07
CA ASN A 42 4.01 -7.04 -15.14
C ASN A 42 3.36 -8.43 -15.08
N PRO A 43 3.19 -9.11 -16.23
CA PRO A 43 2.59 -10.44 -16.30
C PRO A 43 3.41 -11.50 -15.56
N GLY A 44 2.74 -12.29 -14.71
CA GLY A 44 3.36 -13.40 -13.99
C GLY A 44 2.67 -13.67 -12.65
N PRO A 45 2.98 -14.81 -12.01
CA PRO A 45 2.55 -15.06 -10.65
C PRO A 45 3.35 -14.17 -9.69
N TRP A 46 2.65 -13.42 -8.84
CA TRP A 46 3.26 -12.57 -7.82
C TRP A 46 2.66 -12.89 -6.46
N PHE A 47 3.51 -12.98 -5.44
CA PHE A 47 3.10 -13.28 -4.08
C PHE A 47 2.98 -12.01 -3.25
N LEU A 48 2.05 -12.00 -2.30
CA LEU A 48 1.89 -10.97 -1.28
C LEU A 48 1.86 -11.66 0.09
N HIS A 49 2.72 -11.23 1.01
CA HIS A 49 2.88 -11.87 2.31
C HIS A 49 3.20 -10.85 3.42
N TRP A 50 3.24 -11.36 4.65
CA TRP A 50 3.69 -10.66 5.86
C TRP A 50 5.16 -10.95 6.16
#